data_AF-D5URB9-F1
#
_entry.id   AF-D5URB9-F1
#
_cell.length_a   1.000
_cell.length_b   1.000
_cell.length_c   1.000
_cell.angle_alpha   90.00
_cell.angle_beta   90.00
_cell.angle_gamma   90.00
#
_symmetry.space_group_name_H-M   'P 1'
#
loop_
_entity.id
_entity.type
_entity.pdbx_description
1 polymer ?
#
loop_
_entity_poly.entity_id
_entity_poly.type
_entity_poly.pdbx_seq_one_letter_code
_entity_poly.pdbx_strand_id
1 'polypeptide(L)'
;MPIDLIKVDYANYDTTSTLLGKSAAIADGLIAELVGNNTANLNAGNWVGPDQGSYQDVHNACVEANERLAEVIRKAGIKVQTAATIHQAGQAQAASLYF
;
A
#
# COMPACT_ATOMS: atom_id res chain seq x y z
N MET A 1 -31.74 17.98 21.29
CA MET A 1 -30.39 18.47 20.95
C MET A 1 -30.34 18.62 19.44
N PRO A 2 -29.85 19.73 18.87
CA PRO A 2 -29.59 19.79 17.43
C PRO A 2 -28.49 18.76 17.09
N ILE A 3 -28.68 18.01 16.00
CA ILE A 3 -27.72 17.01 15.52
C ILE A 3 -26.63 17.75 14.75
N ASP A 4 -25.43 17.93 15.29
CA ASP A 4 -24.37 18.63 14.54
C ASP A 4 -24.09 17.93 13.20
N LEU A 5 -24.18 18.71 12.12
CA LEU A 5 -23.92 18.21 10.77
C LEU A 5 -22.40 18.05 10.60
N ILE A 6 -21.90 16.82 10.68
CA ILE A 6 -20.47 16.54 10.47
C ILE A 6 -20.13 16.83 9.00
N LYS A 7 -19.45 17.94 8.72
CA LYS A 7 -18.92 18.28 7.38
C LYS A 7 -17.51 17.72 7.20
N VAL A 8 -17.40 16.54 6.59
CA VAL A 8 -16.16 15.90 6.13
C VAL A 8 -15.92 16.29 4.67
N ASP A 9 -14.68 16.68 4.35
CA ASP A 9 -14.21 16.91 2.97
C ASP A 9 -13.68 15.61 2.37
N TYR A 10 -14.39 15.06 1.38
CA TYR A 10 -14.11 13.78 0.73
C TYR A 10 -12.92 13.80 -0.21
N ALA A 11 -12.62 14.96 -0.81
CA ALA A 11 -11.58 15.07 -1.84
C ALA A 11 -10.19 14.71 -1.27
N ASN A 12 -9.97 14.98 0.02
CA ASN A 12 -8.73 14.64 0.71
C ASN A 12 -8.58 13.13 0.94
N TYR A 13 -9.68 12.40 1.17
CA TYR A 13 -9.63 10.94 1.33
C TYR A 13 -9.34 10.23 0.01
N ASP A 14 -9.98 10.65 -1.09
CA ASP A 14 -9.76 10.08 -2.41
C ASP A 14 -8.32 10.34 -2.89
N THR A 15 -7.82 11.56 -2.67
CA THR A 15 -6.43 11.91 -2.95
C THR A 15 -5.47 11.03 -2.14
N THR A 16 -5.70 10.88 -0.84
CA THR A 16 -4.85 10.05 0.04
C THR A 16 -4.87 8.58 -0.36
N SER A 17 -6.05 8.01 -0.64
CA SER A 17 -6.18 6.62 -1.09
C SER A 17 -5.46 6.38 -2.43
N THR A 18 -5.60 7.32 -3.37
CA THR A 18 -4.89 7.28 -4.65
C THR A 18 -3.38 7.33 -4.47
N LEU A 19 -2.87 8.19 -3.59
CA LEU A 19 -1.44 8.29 -3.29
C LEU A 19 -0.92 6.99 -2.66
N LEU A 20 -1.67 6.38 -1.74
CA LEU A 20 -1.32 5.08 -1.16
C LEU A 20 -1.30 3.98 -2.24
N GLY A 21 -2.26 3.97 -3.16
CA GLY A 21 -2.25 3.07 -4.31
C GLY A 21 -1.00 3.22 -5.19
N LYS A 22 -0.59 4.47 -5.48
CA LYS A 22 0.66 4.75 -6.21
C LYS A 22 1.90 4.28 -5.45
N SER A 23 1.96 4.53 -4.14
CA SER A 23 3.08 4.09 -3.30
C SER A 23 3.20 2.56 -3.24
N ALA A 24 2.07 1.84 -3.21
CA ALA A 24 2.07 0.38 -3.30
C ALA A 24 2.62 -0.11 -4.65
N ALA A 25 2.22 0.52 -5.76
CA ALA A 25 2.74 0.18 -7.09
C ALA A 25 4.25 0.44 -7.21
N ILE A 26 4.76 1.50 -6.57
CA ILE A 26 6.21 1.76 -6.49
C ILE A 26 6.92 0.61 -5.74
N ALA A 27 6.37 0.18 -4.59
CA ALA A 27 6.93 -0.94 -3.84
C ALA A 27 6.93 -2.24 -4.66
N ASP A 28 5.84 -2.54 -5.39
CA ASP A 28 5.75 -3.68 -6.28
C ASP A 28 6.82 -3.61 -7.41
N GLY A 29 7.08 -2.41 -7.95
CA GLY A 29 8.14 -2.18 -8.93
C GLY A 29 9.55 -2.43 -8.40
N LEU A 30 9.84 -2.01 -7.16
CA LEU A 30 11.13 -2.27 -6.51
C LEU A 30 11.36 -3.76 -6.25
N ILE A 31 10.31 -4.51 -5.89
CA ILE A 31 10.39 -5.97 -5.75
C ILE A 31 10.78 -6.61 -7.09
N ALA A 32 10.13 -6.21 -8.18
CA ALA A 32 10.42 -6.73 -9.51
C ALA A 32 11.87 -6.45 -9.93
N GLU A 33 12.39 -5.26 -9.63
CA GLU A 33 13.78 -4.90 -9.90
C GLU A 33 14.76 -5.75 -9.08
N LEU A 34 14.51 -5.91 -7.77
CA LEU A 34 15.34 -6.76 -6.90
C LEU A 34 15.40 -8.20 -7.40
N VAL A 35 14.24 -8.79 -7.71
CA VAL A 35 14.12 -10.17 -8.21
C VAL A 35 14.81 -10.31 -9.57
N GLY A 36 14.62 -9.35 -10.47
CA GLY A 36 15.26 -9.32 -11.79
C GLY A 36 16.79 -9.26 -11.67
N ASN A 37 17.31 -8.37 -10.83
CA ASN A 37 18.74 -8.22 -10.58
C ASN A 37 19.35 -9.49 -9.96
N ASN A 38 18.68 -10.11 -9.00
CA ASN A 38 19.15 -11.37 -8.42
C ASN A 38 19.22 -12.48 -9.47
N THR A 39 18.15 -12.65 -10.25
CA THR A 39 18.09 -13.65 -11.34
C THR A 39 19.24 -13.47 -12.33
N ALA A 40 19.51 -12.23 -12.75
CA ALA A 40 20.62 -11.93 -13.65
C ALA A 40 21.99 -12.29 -13.04
N ASN A 41 22.20 -11.99 -11.76
CA ASN A 41 23.45 -12.29 -11.06
C ASN A 41 23.68 -13.80 -10.87
N LEU A 42 22.63 -14.55 -10.56
CA LEU A 42 22.70 -16.01 -10.46
C LEU A 42 23.03 -16.66 -11.80
N ASN A 43 22.39 -16.21 -12.89
CA ASN A 43 22.66 -16.71 -14.24
C ASN A 43 24.07 -16.38 -14.73
N ALA A 44 24.64 -15.25 -14.28
CA ALA A 44 26.02 -14.88 -14.58
C ALA A 44 27.06 -15.67 -13.77
N GLY A 45 26.65 -16.43 -12.75
CA GLY A 45 27.56 -17.13 -11.85
C GLY A 45 28.35 -16.19 -10.95
N ASN A 46 27.86 -14.96 -10.71
CA ASN A 46 28.53 -13.96 -9.88
C ASN A 46 28.59 -14.36 -8.40
N TRP A 47 27.69 -15.25 -7.98
CA TRP A 47 27.60 -15.76 -6.61
C TRP A 47 27.65 -17.29 -6.66
N VAL A 48 28.75 -17.88 -6.21
CA VAL A 48 28.97 -19.32 -6.18
C VAL A 48 29.48 -19.75 -4.80
N GLY A 49 29.10 -20.96 -4.36
CA GLY A 49 29.57 -21.53 -3.10
C GLY A 49 28.85 -20.96 -1.86
N PRO A 50 29.44 -21.04 -0.66
CA PRO A 50 28.79 -20.64 0.59
C PRO A 50 28.26 -19.21 0.61
N ASP A 51 28.94 -18.29 -0.09
CA ASP A 51 28.56 -16.87 -0.18
C ASP A 51 27.26 -16.67 -0.97
N GLN A 52 26.92 -17.60 -1.87
CA GLN A 52 25.65 -17.58 -2.60
C GLN A 52 24.46 -17.80 -1.66
N GLY A 53 24.59 -18.71 -0.68
CA GLY A 53 23.53 -19.00 0.29
C GLY A 53 23.23 -17.78 1.15
N SER A 54 24.27 -17.17 1.74
CA SER A 54 24.11 -15.96 2.56
C SER A 54 23.57 -14.77 1.75
N TYR A 55 24.00 -14.60 0.51
CA TYR A 55 23.43 -13.58 -0.39
C TYR A 55 21.94 -13.84 -0.66
N GLN A 56 21.57 -15.08 -0.95
CA GLN A 56 20.18 -15.46 -1.24
C GLN A 56 19.28 -15.26 -0.02
N ASP A 57 19.76 -15.55 1.19
CA ASP A 57 19.03 -15.30 2.44
C ASP A 57 18.74 -13.81 2.65
N VAL A 58 19.75 -12.96 2.47
CA VAL A 58 19.59 -11.50 2.57
C VAL A 58 18.65 -10.98 1.48
N HIS A 59 18.79 -11.47 0.25
CA HIS A 59 17.89 -11.12 -0.85
C HIS A 59 16.44 -11.47 -0.53
N ASN A 60 16.19 -12.69 -0.05
CA ASN A 60 14.84 -13.15 0.31
C ASN A 60 14.25 -12.28 1.43
N ALA A 61 15.05 -11.95 2.45
CA ALA A 61 14.61 -11.06 3.53
C ALA A 61 14.25 -9.66 3.02
N CYS A 62 14.99 -9.12 2.05
CA CYS A 62 14.67 -7.85 1.40
C CYS A 62 13.35 -7.94 0.59
N VAL A 63 13.14 -9.01 -0.16
CA VAL A 63 11.89 -9.22 -0.92
C VAL A 63 10.70 -9.30 0.02
N GLU A 64 10.78 -10.13 1.07
CA GLU A 64 9.71 -10.30 2.05
C GLU A 64 9.37 -8.98 2.76
N ALA A 65 10.38 -8.19 3.14
CA ALA A 65 10.16 -6.89 3.76
C ALA A 65 9.41 -5.93 2.84
N ASN A 66 9.73 -5.92 1.54
CA ASN A 66 9.04 -5.08 0.56
C ASN A 66 7.63 -5.57 0.27
N GLU A 67 7.39 -6.89 0.21
CA GLU A 67 6.05 -7.46 0.05
C GLU A 67 5.14 -7.05 1.21
N ARG A 68 5.64 -7.13 2.45
CA ARG A 68 4.91 -6.68 3.65
C ARG A 68 4.63 -5.18 3.62
N LEU A 69 5.61 -4.37 3.19
CA LEU A 69 5.41 -2.92 3.04
C LEU A 69 4.31 -2.62 2.01
N ALA A 70 4.38 -3.23 0.83
CA ALA A 70 3.38 -3.05 -0.23
C ALA A 70 1.98 -3.44 0.27
N GLU A 71 1.85 -4.58 0.96
CA GLU A 71 0.59 -5.03 1.54
C GLU A 71 0.02 -4.02 2.56
N VAL A 72 0.85 -3.52 3.47
CA VAL A 72 0.43 -2.55 4.50
C VAL A 72 -0.05 -1.25 3.85
N ILE A 73 0.65 -0.75 2.83
CA ILE A 73 0.27 0.47 2.11
C ILE A 73 -1.08 0.26 1.39
N ARG A 74 -1.28 -0.88 0.71
CA ARG A 74 -2.57 -1.21 0.07
C ARG A 74 -3.71 -1.26 1.10
N LYS A 75 -3.50 -1.93 2.23
CA LYS A 75 -4.49 -2.00 3.32
C LYS A 75 -4.83 -0.62 3.88
N ALA A 76 -3.84 0.25 4.02
CA ALA A 76 -4.07 1.63 4.45
C ALA A 76 -4.94 2.39 3.43
N GLY A 77 -4.63 2.27 2.13
CA GLY A 77 -5.42 2.90 1.06
C GLY A 77 -6.89 2.47 1.05
N ILE A 78 -7.15 1.18 1.25
CA ILE A 78 -8.51 0.62 1.35
C ILE A 78 -9.25 1.17 2.58
N LYS A 79 -8.58 1.24 3.74
CA LYS A 79 -9.18 1.78 4.98
C LYS A 79 -9.54 3.26 4.83
N VAL A 80 -8.67 4.05 4.20
CA VAL A 80 -8.94 5.47 3.91
C VAL A 80 -10.16 5.62 3.00
N GLN A 81 -10.26 4.82 1.94
CA GLN A 81 -11.41 4.85 1.04
C GLN A 81 -12.70 4.40 1.76
N THR A 82 -12.61 3.36 2.59
CA THR A 82 -13.75 2.88 3.39
C THR A 82 -14.25 3.97 4.35
N ALA A 83 -13.34 4.70 5.00
CA ALA A 83 -13.71 5.82 5.87
C ALA A 83 -14.44 6.93 5.11
N ALA A 84 -13.98 7.26 3.89
CA ALA A 84 -14.66 8.22 3.02
C ALA A 84 -16.11 7.81 2.74
N THR A 85 -16.33 6.56 2.34
CA THR A 85 -17.66 6.02 2.06
C THR A 85 -18.58 6.05 3.29
N ILE A 86 -18.08 5.68 4.47
CA ILE A 86 -18.85 5.71 5.71
C ILE A 86 -19.25 7.14 6.06
N HIS A 87 -18.32 8.10 5.94
CA HIS A 87 -18.62 9.51 6.19
C HIS A 87 -19.66 10.06 5.21
N GLN A 88 -19.60 9.66 3.94
CA GLN A 88 -20.57 10.06 2.91
C GLN A 88 -21.97 9.54 3.21
N ALA A 89 -22.07 8.26 3.59
CA ALA A 89 -23.33 7.66 4.01
C ALA A 89 -23.89 8.35 5.26
N GLY A 90 -23.03 8.63 6.25
CA GLY A 90 -23.42 9.32 7.48
C GLY A 90 -23.94 10.73 7.24
N GLN A 91 -23.31 11.49 6.34
CA GLN A 91 -23.81 12.81 5.94
C GLN A 91 -25.14 12.75 5.22
N ALA A 92 -25.31 11.81 4.28
CA ALA A 92 -26.58 11.66 3.57
C ALA A 92 -27.73 11.33 4.54
N GLN A 93 -27.48 10.45 5.52
CA GLN A 93 -28.43 10.13 6.58
C GLN A 93 -28.72 11.36 7.46
N ALA A 94 -27.69 12.08 7.92
CA ALA A 94 -27.89 13.28 8.73
C ALA A 94 -28.69 14.35 7.98
N ALA A 95 -28.40 14.59 6.70
CA ALA A 95 -29.15 15.52 5.87
C ALA A 95 -30.63 15.13 5.76
N SER A 96 -30.93 13.83 5.60
CA SER A 96 -32.33 13.33 5.53
C SER A 96 -33.15 13.52 6.80
N LEU A 97 -32.52 13.81 7.95
CA LEU A 97 -33.21 14.13 9.20
C LEU A 97 -33.57 15.62 9.32
N TYR A 98 -33.03 16.46 8.43
CA TYR A 98 -33.22 17.91 8.41
C TYR A 98 -34.20 18.40 7.32
N PHE A 99 -34.71 17.48 6.49
CA PHE A 99 -35.72 17.70 5.45
C PHE A 99 -36.92 16.79 5.70
#